data_AF-W7SF89-F1
#
_entry.id   AF-W7SF89-F1
#
_cell.length_a   1.000
_cell.length_b   1.000
_cell.length_c   1.000
_cell.angle_alpha   90.00
_cell.angle_beta   90.00
_cell.angle_gamma   90.00
#
_symmetry.space_group_name_H-M   'P 1'
#
loop_
_entity.id
_entity.type
_entity.pdbx_description
1 polymer ?
#
loop_
_entity_poly.entity_id
_entity_poly.type
_entity_poly.pdbx_seq_one_letter_code
_entity_poly.pdbx_strand_id
1 'polypeptide(L)'
;MPCAVQAMQFAEGLTMLSLTCVVAWDLPDDPALAVSAAERAGQGLFGTLGVVHTERGMDVTLRYAFPADNLEPSPLSTILMLVVSTASQLRADLLASVEG
;
A
#
# COMPACT_ATOMS: atom_id res chain seq x y z
N MET A 1 7.56 -5.75 -6.33
CA MET A 1 7.30 -4.30 -6.23
C MET A 1 8.15 -3.71 -5.10
N PRO A 2 8.61 -2.45 -5.20
CA PRO A 2 9.38 -1.84 -4.13
C PRO A 2 8.47 -1.44 -2.95
N CYS A 3 8.93 -1.76 -1.73
CA CYS A 3 8.27 -1.37 -0.49
C CYS A 3 9.31 -0.78 0.47
N ALA A 4 8.93 0.26 1.20
CA ALA A 4 9.74 0.91 2.22
C ALA A 4 9.05 0.79 3.59
N VAL A 5 9.82 0.43 4.61
CA VAL A 5 9.39 0.39 6.01
C VAL A 5 10.04 1.56 6.74
N GLN A 6 9.26 2.28 7.54
CA GLN A 6 9.73 3.37 8.40
C GLN A 6 9.18 3.18 9.81
N ALA A 7 10.01 3.41 10.82
CA ALA A 7 9.61 3.47 12.22
C ALA A 7 9.63 4.93 12.70
N MET A 8 8.55 5.36 13.34
CA MET A 8 8.44 6.69 13.92
C MET A 8 7.90 6.60 15.35
N GLN A 9 8.61 7.21 16.29
CA GLN A 9 8.13 7.34 17.66
C GLN A 9 7.41 8.68 17.83
N PHE A 10 6.11 8.64 18.11
CA PHE A 10 5.29 9.83 18.34
C PHE A 10 5.34 10.30 19.80
N ALA A 11 5.43 9.34 20.72
CA ALA A 11 5.58 9.55 22.16
C ALA A 11 6.23 8.30 22.79
N GLU A 12 6.57 8.37 24.07
CA GLU A 12 7.06 7.22 24.82
C GLU A 12 6.02 6.09 24.81
N GLY A 13 6.44 4.89 24.40
CA GLY A 13 5.55 3.73 24.23
C GLY A 13 4.59 3.80 23.02
N LEU A 14 4.79 4.76 22.10
CA LEU A 14 4.00 4.90 20.88
C LEU A 14 4.89 5.00 19.63
N THR A 15 5.39 3.84 19.22
CA THR A 15 6.14 3.59 18.01
C THR A 15 5.18 3.08 16.95
N MET A 16 5.13 3.79 15.83
CA MET A 16 4.32 3.44 14.68
C MET A 16 5.25 2.97 13.56
N LEU A 17 4.91 1.83 12.96
CA LEU A 17 5.51 1.37 11.72
C LEU A 17 4.61 1.80 10.56
N SER A 18 5.24 2.40 9.55
CA SER A 18 4.64 2.72 8.27
C SER A 18 5.30 1.86 7.21
N LEU A 19 4.50 1.07 6.50
CA LEU A 19 4.93 0.35 5.30
C LEU A 19 4.25 1.00 4.08
N THR A 20 5.05 1.47 3.14
CA THR A 20 4.57 2.03 1.88
C THR A 20 5.11 1.19 0.74
N CYS A 21 4.22 0.58 -0.03
CA CYS A 21 4.54 -0.14 -1.25
C CYS A 21 4.08 0.66 -2.47
N VAL A 22 4.90 0.71 -3.50
CA VAL A 22 4.42 1.14 -4.82
C VAL A 22 3.76 -0.05 -5.47
N VAL A 23 2.47 0.07 -5.79
CA VAL A 23 1.69 -0.98 -6.46
C VAL A 23 1.90 -0.89 -7.97
N ALA A 24 1.80 0.31 -8.55
CA ALA A 24 2.04 0.56 -9.96
C ALA A 24 2.58 1.98 -10.18
N TRP A 25 3.26 2.17 -11.31
CA TRP A 25 3.83 3.44 -11.75
C TRP A 25 3.47 3.71 -13.20
N ASP A 26 3.44 4.99 -13.56
CA ASP A 26 3.24 5.47 -14.93
C ASP A 26 2.01 4.80 -15.61
N LEU A 27 0.93 4.56 -14.86
CA LEU A 27 -0.32 4.07 -15.44
C LEU A 27 -0.99 5.17 -16.27
N PRO A 28 -1.76 4.82 -17.31
CA PRO A 28 -2.57 5.81 -18.01
C PRO A 28 -3.44 6.59 -17.02
N ASP A 29 -3.55 7.91 -17.23
CA ASP A 29 -4.40 8.78 -16.42
C ASP A 29 -5.88 8.57 -16.81
N ASP A 30 -6.39 7.38 -16.50
CA ASP A 30 -7.75 6.94 -16.75
C ASP A 30 -8.58 7.07 -15.46
N PRO A 31 -9.64 7.90 -15.45
CA PRO A 31 -10.55 8.02 -14.33
C PRO A 31 -11.14 6.69 -13.86
N ALA A 32 -11.37 5.72 -14.77
CA ALA A 32 -11.89 4.41 -14.40
C ALA A 32 -10.87 3.59 -13.60
N LEU A 33 -9.58 3.66 -13.95
CA LEU A 33 -8.50 3.04 -13.17
C LEU A 33 -8.35 3.71 -11.80
N ALA A 34 -8.47 5.03 -11.73
CA ALA A 34 -8.42 5.78 -10.47
C ALA A 34 -9.59 5.41 -9.54
N VAL A 35 -10.81 5.32 -10.07
CA VAL A 35 -12.00 4.89 -9.32
C VAL A 35 -11.86 3.44 -8.87
N SER A 36 -11.43 2.53 -9.74
CA SER A 36 -11.19 1.12 -9.38
C SER A 36 -10.13 0.96 -8.28
N ALA A 37 -9.07 1.77 -8.31
CA ALA A 37 -8.07 1.80 -7.26
C ALA A 37 -8.65 2.35 -5.93
N ALA A 38 -9.47 3.40 -5.99
CA ALA A 38 -10.13 3.98 -4.81
C ALA A 38 -11.16 3.03 -4.17
N GLU A 39 -11.96 2.32 -4.97
CA GLU A 39 -12.93 1.33 -4.46
C GLU A 39 -12.22 0.18 -3.74
N ARG A 40 -11.13 -0.33 -4.31
CA ARG A 40 -10.30 -1.38 -3.68
C ARG A 40 -9.58 -0.88 -2.42
N ALA A 41 -9.25 0.41 -2.35
CA ALA A 41 -8.68 1.03 -1.16
C ALA A 41 -9.59 0.85 0.07
N GLY A 42 -10.92 0.87 -0.14
CA GLY A 42 -11.92 0.73 0.92
C GLY A 42 -12.23 -0.71 1.34
N GLN A 43 -11.75 -1.71 0.59
CA GLN A 43 -12.02 -3.14 0.86
C GLN A 43 -10.87 -3.86 1.57
N GLY A 44 -9.67 -3.26 1.58
CA GLY A 44 -8.49 -3.86 2.19
C GLY A 44 -8.45 -3.69 3.71
N LEU A 45 -8.18 -4.77 4.44
CA LEU A 45 -7.92 -4.72 5.89
C LEU A 45 -6.52 -4.19 6.23
N PHE A 46 -5.57 -4.30 5.29
CA PHE A 46 -4.14 -4.05 5.51
C PHE A 46 -3.58 -3.01 4.56
N GLY A 47 -4.02 -1.77 4.75
CA GLY A 47 -3.48 -0.60 4.07
C GLY A 47 -4.54 0.18 3.32
N THR A 48 -4.17 1.39 2.97
CA THR A 48 -4.97 2.31 2.17
C THR A 48 -4.26 2.53 0.85
N LEU A 49 -4.98 2.42 -0.26
CA LEU A 49 -4.45 2.80 -1.56
C LEU A 49 -4.50 4.32 -1.73
N GLY A 50 -3.43 4.89 -2.27
CA GLY A 50 -3.34 6.28 -2.69
C GLY A 50 -3.01 6.35 -4.17
N VAL A 51 -3.68 7.24 -4.90
CA VAL A 51 -3.39 7.57 -6.29
C VAL A 51 -2.71 8.93 -6.34
N VAL A 52 -1.61 9.03 -7.07
CA VAL A 52 -0.85 10.26 -7.30
C VAL A 52 -0.76 10.50 -8.79
N HIS A 53 -1.31 11.62 -9.27
CA HIS A 53 -1.17 12.01 -10.68
C HIS A 53 0.17 12.71 -10.89
N THR A 54 0.89 12.31 -11.94
CA THR A 54 2.20 12.83 -12.34
C THR A 54 2.15 13.28 -13.80
N GLU A 55 3.20 13.93 -14.30
CA GLU A 55 3.29 14.29 -15.73
C GLU A 55 3.31 13.07 -16.67
N ARG A 56 3.59 11.86 -16.13
CA ARG A 56 3.71 10.62 -16.89
C ARG A 56 2.48 9.72 -16.79
N GLY A 57 1.46 10.14 -16.04
CA GLY A 57 0.26 9.35 -15.80
C GLY A 57 -0.11 9.33 -14.32
N MET A 58 -0.45 8.16 -13.78
CA MET A 58 -0.74 8.00 -12.36
C MET A 58 0.08 6.89 -11.70
N ASP A 59 0.48 7.15 -10.47
CA ASP A 59 1.14 6.19 -9.59
C ASP A 59 0.16 5.72 -8.52
N VAL A 60 0.23 4.43 -8.17
CA VAL A 60 -0.61 3.84 -7.14
C VAL A 60 0.28 3.29 -6.02
N THR A 61 -0.01 3.72 -4.80
CA THR A 61 0.71 3.31 -3.59
C THR A 61 -0.23 2.62 -2.62
N LEU A 62 0.29 1.66 -1.84
CA LEU A 62 -0.39 1.08 -0.69
C LEU A 62 0.37 1.49 0.56
N ARG A 63 -0.31 2.14 1.50
CA ARG A 63 0.29 2.52 2.78
C ARG A 63 -0.46 1.85 3.94
N TYR A 64 0.26 1.14 4.80
CA TYR A 64 -0.27 0.62 6.05
C TYR A 64 0.52 1.13 7.25
N ALA A 65 -0.21 1.54 8.27
CA ALA A 65 0.29 2.22 9.45
C ALA A 65 -0.25 1.51 10.68
N PHE A 66 0.61 1.02 11.57
CA PHE A 66 0.17 0.32 12.77
C PHE A 66 1.11 0.54 13.95
N PRO A 67 0.59 0.52 15.19
CA PRO A 67 1.43 0.56 16.38
C PRO A 67 2.25 -0.74 16.47
N ALA A 68 3.55 -0.59 16.64
CA ALA A 68 4.50 -1.71 16.75
C ALA A 68 4.89 -2.01 18.19
N ASP A 69 4.62 -1.08 19.11
CA ASP A 69 4.86 -1.30 20.54
C ASP A 69 4.11 -2.54 21.03
N ASN A 70 4.80 -3.33 21.86
CA ASN A 70 4.31 -4.59 22.43
C ASN A 70 4.01 -5.72 21.42
N LEU A 71 4.35 -5.56 20.14
CA LEU A 71 4.29 -6.67 19.19
C LEU A 71 5.61 -7.43 19.16
N GLU A 72 5.52 -8.74 19.39
CA GLU A 72 6.65 -9.65 19.22
C GLU A 72 7.10 -9.72 17.75
N PRO A 73 8.37 -10.08 17.47
CA PRO A 73 8.89 -10.15 16.11
C PRO A 73 8.09 -11.07 15.16
N SER A 74 7.47 -12.13 15.69
CA SER A 74 6.68 -13.06 14.88
C SER A 74 5.38 -12.43 14.36
N PRO A 75 4.49 -11.87 15.20
CA PRO A 75 3.34 -11.08 14.75
C PRO A 75 3.70 -9.93 13.81
N LEU A 76 4.79 -9.19 14.09
CA LEU A 76 5.27 -8.11 13.22
C LEU A 76 5.58 -8.63 11.81
N SER A 77 6.32 -9.75 11.72
CA SER A 77 6.65 -10.36 10.44
C SER A 77 5.40 -10.81 9.68
N THR A 78 4.41 -11.36 10.38
CA THR A 78 3.12 -11.73 9.77
C THR A 78 2.40 -10.52 9.19
N ILE A 79 2.29 -9.42 9.94
CA ILE A 79 1.64 -8.20 9.45
C ILE A 79 2.36 -7.65 8.23
N LEU A 80 3.69 -7.56 8.28
CA LEU A 80 4.49 -7.08 7.14
C LEU A 80 4.28 -7.97 5.90
N MET A 81 4.29 -9.31 6.08
CA MET A 81 4.03 -10.26 5.00
C MET A 81 2.62 -10.12 4.42
N LEU A 82 1.60 -9.91 5.25
CA LEU A 82 0.22 -9.70 4.80
C LEU A 82 0.11 -8.44 3.94
N VAL A 83 0.67 -7.31 4.38
CA VAL A 83 0.65 -6.06 3.62
C VAL A 83 1.39 -6.21 2.29
N VAL A 84 2.56 -6.86 2.29
CA VAL A 84 3.33 -7.13 1.06
C VAL A 84 2.56 -8.05 0.12
N SER A 85 1.90 -9.09 0.63
CA SER A 85 1.07 -10.00 -0.16
C SER A 85 -0.11 -9.27 -0.80
N THR A 86 -0.81 -8.43 -0.02
CA THR A 86 -1.90 -7.59 -0.50
C THR A 86 -1.42 -6.62 -1.59
N ALA A 87 -0.28 -5.94 -1.40
CA ALA A 87 0.29 -5.08 -2.43
C ALA A 87 0.61 -5.84 -3.72
N SER A 88 1.12 -7.08 -3.61
CA SER A 88 1.42 -7.94 -4.76
C SER A 88 0.17 -8.32 -5.53
N GLN A 89 -0.91 -8.69 -4.84
CA GLN A 89 -2.19 -9.06 -5.44
C GLN A 89 -2.82 -7.85 -6.14
N LEU A 90 -2.88 -6.72 -5.45
CA LEU A 90 -3.42 -5.47 -6.00
C LEU A 90 -2.68 -5.03 -7.27
N ARG A 91 -1.36 -5.23 -7.32
CA ARG A 91 -0.57 -4.96 -8.52
C ARG A 91 -0.97 -5.86 -9.69
N ALA A 92 -1.12 -7.16 -9.45
CA ALA A 92 -1.51 -8.09 -10.50
C ALA A 92 -2.88 -7.73 -11.08
N ASP A 93 -3.87 -7.48 -10.20
CA ASP A 93 -5.23 -7.12 -10.60
C ASP A 93 -5.28 -5.78 -11.34
N LEU A 94 -4.53 -4.79 -10.86
CA LEU A 94 -4.49 -3.46 -11.47
C LEU A 94 -3.87 -3.51 -12.87
N LEU A 95 -2.80 -4.27 -13.08
CA LEU A 95 -2.17 -4.39 -14.41
C LEU A 95 -3.03 -5.20 -15.38
N ALA A 96 -3.70 -6.26 -14.91
CA ALA A 96 -4.65 -7.01 -15.72
C ALA A 96 -5.81 -6.13 -16.23
N SER A 97 -6.19 -5.10 -15.46
CA SER A 97 -7.22 -4.13 -15.86
C SER A 97 -6.75 -3.12 -16.93
N VAL A 98 -5.45 -2.98 -17.15
CA VAL A 98 -4.86 -2.08 -18.16
C VAL A 98 -4.69 -2.81 -19.50
N GLU A 99 -4.52 -4.13 -19.47
CA GLU A 99 -4.31 -4.97 -20.65
C GLU A 99 -5.62 -5.39 -21.35
N GLY A 100 -6.78 -5.24 -20.69
CA GLY A 100 -8.11 -5.62 -21.19
C GLY A 100 -8.92 -4.45 -21.71
#